data_AF-A0A3C1ZBZ0-F1
#
_entry.id   AF-A0A3C1ZBZ0-F1
#
_cell.length_a   1.000
_cell.length_b   1.000
_cell.length_c   1.000
_cell.angle_alpha   90.00
_cell.angle_beta   90.00
_cell.angle_gamma   90.00
#
_symmetry.space_group_name_H-M   'P 1'
#
loop_
_entity.id
_entity.type
_entity.pdbx_description
1 polymer ?
#
loop_
_entity_poly.entity_id
_entity_poly.type
_entity_poly.pdbx_seq_one_letter_code
_entity_poly.pdbx_strand_id
1 'polypeptide(L)'
;MTAFDGRAQLVEELSEKDVTIIFKGDHKQSGRMISYDPGKSITIVTSNGDTLTYQQSEIYRIKRKRPYNMAFTREFDVTGPQHGYLGEYNFELEGRSPVPFGFSTVQGYQFLPWLRLGAGYQYMRMNGISVLNADGTKAKTSVNSNIIFGDAKVFFTRSLFNPFFDLRLGGALDNGRGFYYNLSLGCRFGLRSSKRMALNVAMGIANNRFIVRNVDNKAVLLHLRAGFEF
;
A
#
# COMPACT_ATOMS: atom_id res chain seq x y z
N MET A 1 -39.14 21.55 -34.00
CA MET A 1 -37.99 21.05 -33.23
C MET A 1 -38.54 20.36 -32.00
N THR A 2 -38.57 19.03 -32.05
CA THR A 2 -39.20 18.14 -31.06
C THR A 2 -38.28 18.01 -29.84
N ALA A 3 -38.86 18.16 -28.65
CA ALA A 3 -38.16 18.03 -27.38
C ALA A 3 -37.59 16.61 -27.24
N PHE A 4 -36.27 16.52 -27.08
CA PHE A 4 -35.57 15.27 -26.77
C PHE A 4 -35.92 14.85 -25.34
N ASP A 5 -36.59 13.69 -25.22
CA ASP A 5 -37.08 13.12 -23.97
C ASP A 5 -35.92 12.49 -23.16
N GLY A 6 -35.40 13.24 -22.19
CA GLY A 6 -34.34 12.80 -21.27
C GLY A 6 -34.73 11.61 -20.38
N ARG A 7 -35.99 11.13 -20.40
CA ARG A 7 -36.38 9.92 -19.68
C ARG A 7 -35.92 8.64 -20.39
N ALA A 8 -35.81 8.64 -21.72
CA ALA A 8 -35.40 7.44 -22.46
C ALA A 8 -33.93 7.07 -22.19
N GLN A 9 -33.03 8.05 -22.13
CA GLN A 9 -31.61 7.82 -21.81
C GLN A 9 -31.40 7.30 -20.37
N LEU A 10 -32.23 7.74 -19.41
CA LEU A 10 -32.19 7.26 -18.03
C LEU A 10 -32.65 5.81 -17.89
N VAL A 11 -33.51 5.32 -18.78
CA VAL A 11 -34.01 3.93 -18.78
C VAL A 11 -32.99 2.98 -19.38
N GLU A 12 -32.27 3.41 -20.42
CA GLU A 12 -31.25 2.61 -21.10
C GLU A 12 -29.99 2.40 -20.23
N GLU A 13 -29.59 3.43 -19.46
CA GLU A 13 -28.43 3.40 -18.54
C GLU A 13 -28.66 2.52 -17.28
N LEU A 14 -29.89 2.02 -17.08
CA LEU A 14 -30.27 1.15 -15.98
C LEU A 14 -30.25 -0.35 -16.35
N SER A 15 -30.23 -0.70 -17.64
CA SER A 15 -30.48 -2.06 -18.16
C SER A 15 -29.33 -3.08 -18.03
N GLU A 16 -28.25 -2.75 -17.33
CA GLU A 16 -27.10 -3.65 -17.17
C GLU A 16 -26.45 -3.59 -15.78
N LYS A 17 -27.25 -3.58 -14.71
CA LYS A 17 -26.72 -3.49 -13.34
C LYS A 17 -27.19 -4.65 -12.46
N ASP A 18 -26.26 -5.19 -11.67
CA ASP A 18 -26.57 -6.17 -10.64
C ASP A 18 -27.39 -5.51 -9.52
N VAL A 19 -28.52 -6.11 -9.18
CA VAL A 19 -29.45 -5.60 -8.17
C VAL A 19 -29.87 -6.69 -7.19
N THR A 20 -30.22 -6.25 -5.99
CA THR A 20 -30.95 -7.02 -4.99
C THR A 20 -32.28 -6.32 -4.75
N ILE A 21 -33.38 -6.97 -5.12
CA ILE A 21 -34.74 -6.53 -4.86
C ILE A 21 -35.13 -7.01 -3.46
N ILE A 22 -35.65 -6.10 -2.63
CA ILE A 22 -36.21 -6.38 -1.31
C ILE A 22 -37.71 -6.15 -1.39
N PHE A 23 -38.49 -7.18 -1.08
CA PHE A 23 -39.95 -7.15 -1.09
C PHE A 23 -40.50 -6.67 0.25
N LYS A 24 -41.77 -6.24 0.28
CA LYS A 24 -42.44 -5.78 1.51
C LYS A 24 -42.59 -6.85 2.60
N GLY A 25 -42.43 -8.13 2.24
CA GLY A 25 -42.41 -9.27 3.18
C GLY A 25 -41.02 -9.75 3.57
N ASP A 26 -39.99 -8.88 3.51
CA ASP A 26 -38.58 -9.18 3.83
C ASP A 26 -37.88 -10.26 2.98
N HIS A 27 -38.57 -10.79 1.97
CA HIS A 27 -37.99 -11.63 0.93
C HIS A 27 -37.00 -10.81 0.08
N LYS A 28 -35.95 -11.48 -0.42
CA LYS A 28 -34.89 -10.86 -1.21
C LYS A 28 -34.57 -11.69 -2.43
N GLN A 29 -34.50 -11.05 -3.58
CA GLN A 29 -34.09 -11.68 -4.83
C GLN A 29 -32.95 -10.90 -5.47
N SER A 30 -31.95 -11.61 -5.99
CA SER A 30 -30.81 -11.00 -6.69
C SER A 30 -30.75 -11.42 -8.15
N GLY A 31 -30.29 -10.51 -9.00
CA GLY A 31 -30.11 -10.75 -10.42
C GLY A 31 -29.59 -9.51 -11.15
N ARG A 32 -29.36 -9.66 -12.45
CA ARG A 32 -29.02 -8.56 -13.36
C ARG A 32 -30.31 -7.92 -13.86
N MET A 33 -30.50 -6.62 -13.63
CA MET A 33 -31.68 -5.91 -14.13
C MET A 33 -31.54 -5.69 -15.63
N ILE A 34 -32.51 -6.16 -16.40
CA ILE A 34 -32.53 -6.04 -17.87
C ILE A 34 -33.55 -5.04 -18.37
N SER A 35 -34.60 -4.75 -17.58
CA SER A 35 -35.61 -3.76 -17.93
C SER A 35 -36.22 -3.13 -16.68
N TYR A 36 -36.51 -1.84 -16.76
CA TYR A 36 -37.09 -1.04 -15.70
C TYR A 36 -38.13 -0.08 -16.30
N ASP A 37 -39.40 -0.32 -16.01
CA ASP A 37 -40.50 0.62 -16.33
C ASP A 37 -40.95 1.31 -15.03
N PRO A 38 -40.56 2.58 -14.82
CA PRO A 38 -40.85 3.32 -13.59
C PRO A 38 -42.36 3.32 -13.26
N GLY A 39 -42.70 2.86 -12.06
CA GLY A 39 -44.06 2.80 -11.57
C GLY A 39 -44.86 1.57 -12.01
N LYS A 40 -44.30 0.70 -12.86
CA LYS A 40 -44.97 -0.53 -13.32
C LYS A 40 -44.20 -1.77 -12.89
N SER A 41 -43.08 -2.05 -13.55
CA SER A 41 -42.44 -3.36 -13.43
C SER A 41 -40.92 -3.31 -13.57
N ILE A 42 -40.28 -4.33 -13.00
CA ILE A 42 -38.84 -4.54 -13.05
C ILE A 42 -38.59 -5.96 -13.48
N THR A 43 -37.73 -6.14 -14.48
CA THR A 43 -37.32 -7.47 -14.95
C THR A 43 -35.86 -7.71 -14.63
N ILE A 44 -35.58 -8.84 -13.98
CA ILE A 44 -34.23 -9.29 -13.65
C ILE A 44 -33.96 -10.67 -14.24
N VAL A 45 -32.69 -10.95 -14.53
CA VAL A 45 -32.18 -12.29 -14.83
C VAL A 45 -31.43 -12.80 -13.60
N THR A 46 -31.88 -13.93 -13.05
CA THR A 46 -31.25 -14.54 -11.87
C THR A 46 -29.93 -15.22 -12.22
N SER A 47 -29.15 -15.62 -11.21
CA SER A 47 -27.90 -16.37 -11.41
C SER A 47 -28.08 -17.69 -12.15
N ASN A 48 -29.30 -18.24 -12.14
CA ASN A 48 -29.64 -19.51 -12.79
C ASN A 48 -30.08 -19.31 -14.25
N GLY A 49 -30.10 -18.06 -14.73
CA GLY A 49 -30.53 -17.71 -16.10
C GLY A 49 -32.03 -17.43 -16.23
N ASP A 50 -32.82 -17.59 -15.17
CA ASP A 50 -34.27 -17.35 -15.22
C ASP A 50 -34.58 -15.86 -15.28
N THR A 51 -35.47 -15.49 -16.21
CA THR A 51 -36.00 -14.13 -16.33
C THR A 51 -37.25 -13.98 -15.46
N LEU A 52 -37.19 -13.09 -14.48
CA LEU A 52 -38.29 -12.82 -13.54
C LEU A 52 -38.73 -11.36 -13.63
N THR A 53 -40.03 -11.14 -13.80
CA THR A 53 -40.65 -9.81 -13.82
C THR A 53 -41.48 -9.61 -12.55
N TYR A 54 -41.22 -8.50 -11.85
CA TYR A 54 -41.88 -8.13 -10.61
C TYR A 54 -42.63 -6.81 -10.75
N GLN A 55 -43.80 -6.71 -10.10
CA GLN A 55 -44.54 -5.47 -10.00
C GLN A 55 -43.88 -4.55 -8.96
N GLN A 56 -43.74 -3.26 -9.27
CA GLN A 56 -43.09 -2.33 -8.35
C GLN A 56 -43.88 -2.12 -7.05
N SER A 57 -45.18 -2.37 -7.06
CA SER A 57 -46.05 -2.32 -5.89
C SER A 57 -45.64 -3.30 -4.78
N GLU A 58 -44.99 -4.41 -5.13
CA GLU A 58 -44.56 -5.48 -4.23
C GLU A 58 -43.15 -5.24 -3.66
N ILE A 59 -42.40 -4.33 -4.31
CA ILE A 59 -41.02 -4.02 -4.00
C ILE A 59 -41.00 -2.95 -2.91
N TYR A 60 -40.36 -3.26 -1.79
CA TYR A 60 -40.08 -2.29 -0.74
C TYR A 60 -38.90 -1.40 -1.12
N ARG A 61 -37.81 -2.03 -1.58
CA ARG A 61 -36.57 -1.31 -1.90
C ARG A 61 -35.72 -2.07 -2.90
N ILE A 62 -35.13 -1.35 -3.84
CA ILE A 62 -34.11 -1.88 -4.75
C ILE A 62 -32.75 -1.45 -4.20
N LYS A 63 -31.91 -2.41 -3.83
CA LYS A 63 -30.50 -2.17 -3.54
C LYS A 63 -29.69 -2.51 -4.79
N ARG A 64 -29.00 -1.52 -5.34
CA ARG A 64 -27.97 -1.79 -6.34
C ARG A 64 -26.86 -2.57 -5.64
N LYS A 65 -26.45 -3.71 -6.20
CA LYS A 65 -25.08 -4.13 -5.94
C LYS A 65 -24.26 -3.03 -6.58
N ARG A 66 -23.54 -2.26 -5.75
CA ARG A 66 -22.44 -1.49 -6.31
C ARG A 66 -21.65 -2.52 -7.11
N PRO A 67 -21.23 -2.21 -8.36
CA PRO A 67 -20.19 -3.03 -8.95
C PRO A 67 -19.13 -3.16 -7.86
N TYR A 68 -18.44 -4.30 -7.79
CA TYR A 68 -17.17 -4.32 -7.09
C TYR A 68 -16.28 -3.36 -7.87
N ASN A 69 -16.49 -2.07 -7.62
CA ASN A 69 -15.75 -0.99 -8.18
C ASN A 69 -14.39 -1.27 -7.58
N MET A 70 -13.49 -1.79 -8.39
CA MET A 70 -12.07 -1.43 -8.32
C MET A 70 -11.95 0.07 -8.58
N ALA A 71 -12.72 0.88 -7.85
CA ALA A 71 -12.43 2.25 -7.66
C ALA A 71 -11.09 2.24 -6.94
N PHE A 72 -10.08 2.79 -7.60
CA PHE A 72 -8.83 3.25 -7.03
C PHE A 72 -9.09 4.34 -5.97
N THR A 73 -10.02 4.12 -5.05
CA THR A 73 -10.40 5.05 -3.99
C THR A 73 -9.54 4.77 -2.77
N ARG A 74 -8.46 5.55 -2.74
CA ARG A 74 -7.54 5.85 -1.63
C ARG A 74 -8.27 6.27 -0.35
N GLU A 75 -8.76 5.34 0.46
CA GLU A 75 -9.17 5.64 1.83
C GLU A 75 -8.73 4.51 2.76
N PHE A 76 -7.81 4.78 3.70
CA PHE A 76 -7.61 3.98 4.90
C PHE A 76 -8.91 4.01 5.70
N ASP A 77 -9.76 3.03 5.43
CA ASP A 77 -10.85 2.67 6.33
C ASP A 77 -10.22 2.12 7.63
N VAL A 78 -11.00 2.09 8.71
CA VAL A 78 -10.61 1.58 10.04
C VAL A 78 -10.07 0.12 9.97
N THR A 79 -10.21 -0.52 8.81
CA THR A 79 -9.76 -1.86 8.42
C THR A 79 -8.29 -1.98 7.98
N GLY A 80 -7.45 -0.94 8.03
CA GLY A 80 -6.00 -1.07 7.79
C GLY A 80 -5.52 -0.93 6.33
N PRO A 81 -4.35 -1.48 5.96
CA PRO A 81 -3.72 -1.26 4.65
C PRO A 81 -4.60 -1.75 3.50
N GLN A 82 -4.82 -0.89 2.50
CA GLN A 82 -5.65 -1.18 1.33
C GLN A 82 -4.79 -1.29 0.07
N HIS A 83 -5.31 -2.01 -0.93
CA HIS A 83 -4.65 -2.16 -2.22
C HIS A 83 -4.36 -0.82 -2.87
N GLY A 84 -3.17 -0.66 -3.46
CA GLY A 84 -2.81 0.54 -4.18
C GLY A 84 -1.35 0.96 -4.01
N TYR A 85 -1.02 2.08 -4.63
CA TYR A 85 0.28 2.71 -4.51
C TYR A 85 0.48 3.31 -3.12
N LEU A 86 1.69 3.16 -2.59
CA LEU A 86 2.12 3.71 -1.31
C LEU A 86 3.54 4.28 -1.45
N GLY A 87 3.73 5.50 -0.95
CA GLY A 87 5.03 6.13 -0.82
C GLY A 87 5.45 6.20 0.64
N GLU A 88 6.74 6.02 0.92
CA GLU A 88 7.31 6.20 2.26
C GLU A 88 8.54 7.10 2.23
N TYR A 89 8.66 7.97 3.23
CA TYR A 89 9.88 8.70 3.57
C TYR A 89 10.30 8.33 4.98
N ASN A 90 11.56 7.96 5.17
CA ASN A 90 12.08 7.45 6.42
C ASN A 90 13.35 8.19 6.82
N PHE A 91 13.50 8.41 8.12
CA PHE A 91 14.74 8.78 8.79
C PHE A 91 15.28 7.57 9.55
N GLU A 92 16.59 7.37 9.52
CA GLU A 92 17.25 6.16 10.03
C GLU A 92 18.47 6.49 10.88
N LEU A 93 18.65 5.72 11.96
CA LEU A 93 19.80 5.78 12.86
C LEU A 93 20.39 4.38 13.04
N GLU A 94 21.71 4.24 13.10
CA GLU A 94 22.37 2.95 13.33
C GLU A 94 23.12 2.90 14.67
N GLY A 95 23.08 1.74 15.33
CA GLY A 95 23.64 1.47 16.66
C GLY A 95 25.16 1.33 16.65
N ARG A 96 25.88 2.40 16.30
CA ARG A 96 27.34 2.53 16.36
C ARG A 96 27.72 3.92 16.86
N SER A 97 28.96 4.09 17.33
CA SER A 97 29.54 5.41 17.64
C SER A 97 30.66 5.77 16.67
N PRO A 98 30.66 6.99 16.07
CA PRO A 98 29.56 7.96 16.03
C PRO A 98 28.29 7.37 15.38
N VAL A 99 27.11 7.82 15.81
CA VAL A 99 25.80 7.33 15.31
C VAL A 99 25.64 7.71 13.84
N PRO A 100 25.64 6.73 12.91
CA PRO A 100 25.28 6.98 11.52
C PRO A 100 23.82 7.42 11.44
N PHE A 101 23.54 8.34 10.53
CA PHE A 101 22.18 8.78 10.24
C PHE A 101 21.93 8.79 8.74
N GLY A 102 20.68 8.57 8.36
CA GLY A 102 20.30 8.46 6.96
C GLY A 102 18.85 8.80 6.71
N PHE A 103 18.52 8.90 5.44
CA PHE A 103 17.15 9.01 4.96
C PHE A 103 16.92 8.02 3.84
N SER A 104 15.70 7.49 3.75
CA SER A 104 15.30 6.65 2.64
C SER A 104 13.93 7.00 2.13
N THR A 105 13.71 6.75 0.85
CA THR A 105 12.38 6.77 0.25
C THR A 105 12.07 5.40 -0.33
N VAL A 106 10.83 4.97 -0.20
CA VAL A 106 10.32 3.73 -0.81
C VAL A 106 9.09 4.06 -1.62
N GLN A 107 9.05 3.53 -2.83
CA GLN A 107 7.90 3.61 -3.72
C GLN A 107 7.43 2.18 -3.97
N GLY A 108 6.18 1.89 -3.61
CA GLY A 108 5.67 0.54 -3.64
C GLY A 108 4.20 0.45 -3.98
N TYR A 109 3.77 -0.79 -4.16
CA TYR A 109 2.39 -1.15 -4.40
C TYR A 109 1.95 -2.26 -3.43
N GLN A 110 0.78 -2.06 -2.83
CA GLN A 110 0.11 -3.00 -1.95
C GLN A 110 -0.73 -3.95 -2.82
N PHE A 111 -0.18 -5.13 -3.12
CA PHE A 111 -0.84 -6.13 -3.97
C PHE A 111 -1.86 -6.97 -3.22
N LEU A 112 -1.65 -7.15 -1.91
CA LEU A 112 -2.55 -7.87 -1.01
C LEU A 112 -2.71 -7.03 0.25
N PRO A 113 -3.80 -7.14 1.03
CA PRO A 113 -3.97 -6.31 2.24
C PRO A 113 -2.88 -6.50 3.30
N TRP A 114 -2.06 -7.53 3.15
CA TRP A 114 -0.97 -7.90 4.05
C TRP A 114 0.41 -7.81 3.39
N LEU A 115 0.55 -7.59 2.07
CA LEU A 115 1.84 -7.54 1.37
C LEU A 115 1.99 -6.27 0.52
N ARG A 116 3.05 -5.51 0.83
CA ARG A 116 3.58 -4.43 0.00
C ARG A 116 4.87 -4.89 -0.63
N LEU A 117 5.02 -4.63 -1.93
CA LEU A 117 6.30 -4.74 -2.62
C LEU A 117 6.68 -3.38 -3.19
N GLY A 118 7.95 -3.05 -3.22
CA GLY A 118 8.42 -1.77 -3.76
C GLY A 118 9.91 -1.75 -4.02
N ALA A 119 10.38 -0.56 -4.36
CA ALA A 119 11.79 -0.26 -4.48
C ALA A 119 12.06 1.11 -3.87
N GLY A 120 13.29 1.32 -3.43
CA GLY A 120 13.67 2.52 -2.73
C GLY A 120 15.12 2.91 -2.91
N TYR A 121 15.39 4.09 -2.39
CA TYR A 121 16.73 4.66 -2.32
C TYR A 121 17.01 5.03 -0.87
N GLN A 122 18.22 4.74 -0.41
CA GLN A 122 18.70 5.11 0.91
C GLN A 122 20.03 5.85 0.78
N TYR A 123 20.11 6.96 1.50
CA TYR A 123 21.34 7.66 1.79
C TYR A 123 21.68 7.45 3.27
N MET A 124 22.92 7.07 3.55
CA MET A 124 23.43 6.92 4.92
C MET A 124 24.77 7.64 5.05
N ARG A 125 24.92 8.49 6.07
CA ARG A 125 26.19 9.14 6.41
C ARG A 125 26.79 8.45 7.62
N MET A 126 27.95 7.85 7.41
CA MET A 126 28.71 7.17 8.45
C MET A 126 29.93 8.02 8.83
N ASN A 127 29.94 8.55 10.04
CA ASN A 127 31.04 9.37 10.53
C ASN A 127 32.03 8.52 11.33
N GLY A 128 33.32 8.88 11.30
CA GLY A 128 34.33 8.27 12.17
C GLY A 128 34.72 6.83 11.78
N ILE A 129 34.53 6.45 10.52
CA ILE A 129 35.00 5.16 10.00
C ILE A 129 36.52 5.18 9.92
N SER A 130 37.16 4.14 10.45
CA SER A 130 38.60 3.93 10.32
C SER A 130 38.93 3.43 8.92
N VAL A 131 39.79 4.16 8.22
CA VAL A 131 40.33 3.80 6.91
C VAL A 131 41.83 3.60 7.05
N LEU A 132 42.33 2.52 6.44
CA LEU A 132 43.76 2.27 6.33
C LEU A 132 44.32 3.12 5.19
N ASN A 133 45.22 4.03 5.53
CA ASN A 133 45.99 4.79 4.56
C ASN A 133 47.06 3.89 3.90
N ALA A 134 47.59 4.32 2.76
CA ALA A 134 48.63 3.60 2.02
C ALA A 134 49.94 3.43 2.83
N ASP A 135 50.16 4.28 3.84
CA ASP A 135 51.28 4.23 4.78
C ASP A 135 51.01 3.32 6.01
N GLY A 136 49.88 2.61 6.05
CA GLY A 136 49.48 1.74 7.15
C GLY A 136 48.87 2.46 8.36
N THR A 137 48.78 3.80 8.35
CA THR A 137 48.14 4.55 9.43
C THR A 137 46.61 4.47 9.33
N LYS A 138 45.91 4.56 10.48
CA LYS A 138 44.44 4.58 10.52
C LYS A 138 43.95 6.02 10.63
N ALA A 139 43.29 6.51 9.60
CA ALA A 139 42.58 7.79 9.65
C ALA A 139 41.09 7.58 9.93
N LYS A 140 40.47 8.51 10.69
CA LYS A 140 39.00 8.56 10.80
C LYS A 140 38.45 9.46 9.70
N THR A 141 37.54 8.94 8.90
CA THR A 141 36.86 9.72 7.86
C THR A 141 35.34 9.55 7.93
N SER A 142 34.64 10.39 7.17
CA SER A 142 33.21 10.24 6.94
C SER A 142 32.99 9.64 5.56
N VAL A 143 32.14 8.62 5.49
CA VAL A 143 31.78 7.94 4.24
C VAL A 143 30.27 8.06 4.07
N ASN A 144 29.86 8.39 2.86
CA ASN A 144 28.46 8.36 2.46
C ASN A 144 28.21 7.03 1.75
N SER A 145 27.03 6.48 1.96
CA SER A 145 26.56 5.30 1.25
C SER A 145 25.23 5.62 0.57
N ASN A 146 25.18 5.37 -0.74
CA ASN A 146 24.00 5.49 -1.57
C ASN A 146 23.57 4.09 -2.01
N ILE A 147 22.35 3.68 -1.65
CA ILE A 147 21.85 2.32 -1.79
C ILE A 147 20.55 2.35 -2.57
N ILE A 148 20.44 1.49 -3.57
CA ILE A 148 19.16 1.14 -4.18
C ILE A 148 18.74 -0.24 -3.69
N PHE A 149 17.46 -0.41 -3.37
CA PHE A 149 16.96 -1.65 -2.82
C PHE A 149 15.54 -1.97 -3.29
N GLY A 150 15.24 -3.25 -3.41
CA GLY A 150 13.88 -3.76 -3.38
C GLY A 150 13.39 -3.89 -1.94
N ASP A 151 12.10 -3.74 -1.74
CA ASP A 151 11.46 -3.71 -0.44
C ASP A 151 10.23 -4.63 -0.44
N ALA A 152 10.14 -5.49 0.57
CA ALA A 152 9.01 -6.38 0.81
C ALA A 152 8.56 -6.22 2.26
N LYS A 153 7.37 -5.63 2.42
CA LYS A 153 6.78 -5.36 3.74
C LYS A 153 5.49 -6.14 3.94
N VAL A 154 5.41 -6.86 5.06
CA VAL A 154 4.30 -7.71 5.44
C VAL A 154 3.62 -7.17 6.69
N PHE A 155 2.32 -6.93 6.61
CA PHE A 155 1.50 -6.49 7.75
C PHE A 155 0.80 -7.68 8.41
N PHE A 156 0.85 -7.73 9.75
CA PHE A 156 0.25 -8.83 10.52
C PHE A 156 -1.23 -8.62 10.82
N THR A 157 -1.68 -7.37 10.87
CA THR A 157 -3.08 -7.03 11.20
C THR A 157 -3.65 -6.06 10.16
N ARG A 158 -4.98 -5.91 10.20
CA ARG A 158 -5.79 -5.05 9.33
C ARG A 158 -6.54 -4.02 10.18
N SER A 159 -5.81 -3.08 10.76
CA SER A 159 -6.32 -2.08 11.73
C SER A 159 -5.62 -0.72 11.56
N LEU A 160 -5.92 0.26 12.42
CA LEU A 160 -5.15 1.51 12.55
C LEU A 160 -3.73 1.24 13.07
N PHE A 161 -3.59 0.25 13.94
CA PHE A 161 -2.32 -0.25 14.44
C PHE A 161 -1.96 -1.54 13.69
N ASN A 162 -0.91 -1.49 12.87
CA ASN A 162 -0.44 -2.64 12.10
C ASN A 162 1.02 -2.94 12.39
N PRO A 163 1.30 -3.92 13.25
CA PRO A 163 2.61 -4.54 13.32
C PRO A 163 3.01 -5.06 11.94
N PHE A 164 4.28 -4.90 11.58
CA PHE A 164 4.80 -5.35 10.30
C PHE A 164 6.21 -5.92 10.43
N PHE A 165 6.56 -6.74 9.44
CA PHE A 165 7.91 -7.16 9.12
C PHE A 165 8.31 -6.56 7.77
N ASP A 166 9.54 -6.06 7.67
CA ASP A 166 10.05 -5.41 6.47
C ASP A 166 11.44 -5.97 6.13
N LEU A 167 11.59 -6.42 4.87
CA LEU A 167 12.82 -6.89 4.28
C LEU A 167 13.19 -5.98 3.10
N ARG A 168 14.37 -5.35 3.19
CA ARG A 168 14.96 -4.59 2.09
C ARG A 168 16.23 -5.28 1.62
N LEU A 169 16.38 -5.47 0.32
CA LEU A 169 17.52 -6.13 -0.32
C LEU A 169 18.01 -5.27 -1.48
N GLY A 170 19.31 -5.03 -1.56
CA GLY A 170 19.81 -4.06 -2.53
C GLY A 170 21.32 -4.06 -2.71
N GLY A 171 21.80 -2.98 -3.30
CA GLY A 171 23.21 -2.77 -3.55
C GLY A 171 23.60 -1.31 -3.56
N ALA A 172 24.89 -1.08 -3.35
CA ALA A 172 25.50 0.24 -3.41
C ALA A 172 25.52 0.78 -4.85
N LEU A 173 25.28 2.07 -5.03
CA LEU A 173 25.49 2.76 -6.30
C LEU A 173 26.96 3.20 -6.50
N ASP A 174 27.71 3.44 -5.42
CA ASP A 174 29.00 4.11 -5.48
C ASP A 174 30.15 3.15 -5.82
N ASN A 175 30.55 3.05 -7.10
CA ASN A 175 31.81 2.46 -7.64
C ASN A 175 32.35 1.16 -6.98
N GLY A 176 31.52 0.38 -6.29
CA GLY A 176 31.94 -0.70 -5.40
C GLY A 176 30.88 -1.76 -5.24
N ARG A 177 31.32 -3.03 -5.31
CA ARG A 177 30.50 -4.21 -5.04
C ARG A 177 30.04 -4.18 -3.57
N GLY A 178 28.75 -4.35 -3.34
CA GLY A 178 28.20 -4.35 -1.98
C GLY A 178 26.77 -4.86 -1.97
N PHE A 179 26.51 -5.87 -1.15
CA PHE A 179 25.17 -6.40 -0.93
C PHE A 179 24.59 -5.73 0.32
N TYR A 180 23.44 -5.09 0.15
CA TYR A 180 22.68 -4.51 1.23
C TYR A 180 21.53 -5.44 1.60
N TYR A 181 21.35 -5.67 2.90
CA TYR A 181 20.09 -6.19 3.40
C TYR A 181 19.70 -5.52 4.70
N ASN A 182 18.40 -5.39 4.91
CA ASN A 182 17.82 -4.85 6.12
C ASN A 182 16.59 -5.69 6.48
N LEU A 183 16.59 -6.21 7.69
CA LEU A 183 15.49 -6.98 8.28
C LEU A 183 14.98 -6.19 9.48
N SER A 184 13.71 -5.84 9.47
CA SER A 184 13.13 -5.01 10.53
C SER A 184 11.73 -5.46 10.93
N LEU A 185 11.43 -5.23 12.20
CA LEU A 185 10.10 -5.34 12.77
C LEU A 185 9.65 -3.95 13.21
N GLY A 186 8.41 -3.62 12.92
CA GLY A 186 7.89 -2.30 13.18
C GLY A 186 6.39 -2.27 13.40
N CYS A 187 5.89 -1.07 13.61
CA CYS A 187 4.48 -0.79 13.75
C CYS A 187 4.13 0.42 12.89
N ARG A 188 3.00 0.29 12.19
CA ARG A 188 2.36 1.33 11.40
C ARG A 188 1.16 1.86 12.16
N PHE A 189 1.06 3.18 12.24
CA PHE A 189 -0.01 3.91 12.90
C PHE A 189 -0.73 4.79 11.87
N GLY A 190 -1.94 4.40 11.47
CA GLY A 190 -2.77 5.23 10.60
C GLY A 190 -3.21 6.52 11.29
N LEU A 191 -3.12 7.66 10.61
CA LEU A 191 -3.53 8.95 11.15
C LEU A 191 -5.05 9.11 11.02
N ARG A 192 -5.78 9.24 12.14
CA ARG A 192 -7.24 9.38 12.12
C ARG A 192 -7.73 10.59 11.32
N SER A 193 -6.98 11.69 11.34
CA SER A 193 -7.33 12.94 10.64
C SER A 193 -7.11 12.87 9.12
N SER A 194 -6.29 11.94 8.64
CA SER A 194 -6.01 11.76 7.22
C SER A 194 -6.03 10.27 6.89
N LYS A 195 -7.12 9.82 6.27
CA LYS A 195 -7.28 8.45 5.76
C LYS A 195 -6.29 8.10 4.65
N ARG A 196 -5.24 8.87 4.41
CA ARG A 196 -4.19 8.56 3.42
C ARG A 196 -2.79 8.61 4.01
N MET A 197 -2.65 8.83 5.31
CA MET A 197 -1.33 8.99 5.91
C MET A 197 -1.14 8.06 7.10
N ALA A 198 0.08 7.56 7.26
CA ALA A 198 0.47 6.78 8.42
C ALA A 198 1.88 7.12 8.88
N LEU A 199 2.14 6.87 10.17
CA LEU A 199 3.47 6.90 10.76
C LEU A 199 3.98 5.47 10.89
N ASN A 200 5.23 5.24 10.51
CA ASN A 200 5.91 3.96 10.62
C ASN A 200 7.09 4.11 11.59
N VAL A 201 7.22 3.17 12.53
CA VAL A 201 8.41 3.04 13.38
C VAL A 201 8.88 1.59 13.30
N ALA A 202 10.16 1.38 13.05
CA ALA A 202 10.76 0.05 12.95
C ALA A 202 12.13 0.00 13.62
N MET A 203 12.47 -1.18 14.10
CA MET A 203 13.80 -1.52 14.56
C MET A 203 14.23 -2.83 13.93
N GLY A 204 15.54 -3.00 13.73
CA GLY A 204 16.01 -4.24 13.15
C GLY A 204 17.50 -4.27 12.92
N ILE A 205 17.93 -5.20 12.07
CA ILE A 205 19.32 -5.36 11.69
C ILE A 205 19.52 -4.93 10.25
N ALA A 206 20.57 -4.16 10.02
CA ALA A 206 21.02 -3.75 8.70
C ALA A 206 22.44 -4.26 8.47
N ASN A 207 22.71 -4.72 7.26
CA ASN A 207 24.06 -4.95 6.81
C ASN A 207 24.37 -4.04 5.64
N ASN A 208 25.35 -3.19 5.89
CA ASN A 208 25.84 -2.17 4.99
C ASN A 208 27.21 -2.63 4.48
N ARG A 209 27.27 -3.76 3.76
CA ARG A 209 28.53 -4.19 3.13
C ARG A 209 28.81 -3.28 1.95
N PHE A 210 29.70 -2.33 2.17
CA PHE A 210 30.23 -1.47 1.12
C PHE A 210 31.73 -1.69 1.02
N ILE A 211 32.20 -2.03 -0.18
CA ILE A 211 33.63 -1.97 -0.50
C ILE A 211 33.88 -0.60 -1.11
N VAL A 212 34.12 0.40 -0.26
CA VAL A 212 34.56 1.73 -0.72
C VAL A 212 36.00 1.91 -0.25
N ARG A 213 36.93 2.08 -1.19
CA ARG A 213 38.34 2.45 -0.91
C ARG A 213 39.04 1.53 0.12
N ASN A 214 39.01 0.21 -0.06
CA ASN A 214 39.62 -0.79 0.86
C ASN A 214 39.08 -0.80 2.30
N VAL A 215 37.92 -0.20 2.55
CA VAL A 215 37.22 -0.33 3.84
C VAL A 215 36.25 -1.50 3.75
N ASP A 216 36.56 -2.60 4.42
CA ASP A 216 35.65 -3.74 4.56
C ASP A 216 34.81 -3.56 5.84
N ASN A 217 33.61 -2.97 5.72
CA ASN A 217 32.68 -2.85 6.83
C ASN A 217 31.73 -4.05 6.85
N LYS A 218 32.06 -5.07 7.65
CA LYS A 218 31.26 -6.31 7.82
C LYS A 218 30.23 -6.24 8.95
N ALA A 219 29.94 -5.06 9.48
CA ALA A 219 29.08 -4.92 10.65
C ALA A 219 27.60 -5.11 10.28
N VAL A 220 26.95 -6.05 10.98
CA VAL A 220 25.49 -6.06 11.14
C VAL A 220 25.18 -5.09 12.28
N LEU A 221 24.43 -4.03 11.99
CA LEU A 221 24.11 -2.98 12.94
C LEU A 221 22.63 -3.01 13.29
N LEU A 222 22.33 -2.77 14.56
CA LEU A 222 20.96 -2.40 14.95
C LEU A 222 20.62 -1.07 14.27
N HIS A 223 19.41 -0.92 13.77
CA HIS A 223 18.92 0.36 13.27
C HIS A 223 17.55 0.67 13.83
N LEU A 224 17.25 1.96 13.92
CA LEU A 224 15.93 2.50 14.20
C LEU A 224 15.50 3.35 13.00
N ARG A 225 14.26 3.15 12.57
CA ARG A 225 13.65 3.84 11.45
C ARG A 225 12.34 4.46 11.88
N ALA A 226 12.13 5.72 11.54
CA ALA A 226 10.84 6.38 11.67
C ALA A 226 10.48 7.05 10.33
N GLY A 227 9.24 6.94 9.90
CA GLY A 227 8.85 7.45 8.59
C GLY A 227 7.37 7.77 8.43
N PHE A 228 7.08 8.51 7.38
CA PHE A 228 5.73 8.87 6.95
C PHE A 228 5.38 8.12 5.68
N GLU A 229 4.14 7.63 5.63
CA GLU A 229 3.53 6.94 4.49
C GLU A 229 2.37 7.77 3.92
N PHE A 230 2.20 7.78 2.59
CA PHE A 230 1.18 8.54 1.86
C PHE A 230 0.66 7.83 0.60
#